data_AF-A0A7J4GE40-F1
#
_entry.id   AF-A0A7J4GE40-F1
#
_cell.length_a   1.000
_cell.length_b   1.000
_cell.length_c   1.000
_cell.angle_alpha   90.00
_cell.angle_beta   90.00
_cell.angle_gamma   90.00
#
_symmetry.space_group_name_H-M   'P 1'
#
loop_
_entity.id
_entity.type
_entity.pdbx_description
1 polymer ?
#
loop_
_entity_poly.entity_id
_entity_poly.type
_entity_poly.pdbx_seq_one_letter_code
_entity_poly.pdbx_strand_id
1 'polypeptide(L)' 'MPTDRDAALLRVRLMLFSRESDEGNGMRIPALVNAVLGEESDDGIIELVKTALAANQTLITMPEMVDGIIALSAWRDTQT' A
#
# COMPACT_ATOMS: atom_id res chain seq x y z
N MET A 1 -5.52 -14.62 4.27
CA MET A 1 -6.94 -14.23 4.10
C MET A 1 -6.99 -13.18 3.00
N PRO A 2 -8.05 -13.09 2.17
CA PRO A 2 -8.17 -11.96 1.25
C PRO A 2 -8.15 -10.66 2.05
N THR A 3 -7.30 -9.73 1.64
CA THR A 3 -7.21 -8.41 2.26
C THR A 3 -8.53 -7.68 2.09
N ASP A 4 -9.23 -7.45 3.20
CA ASP A 4 -10.47 -6.67 3.19
C ASP A 4 -10.16 -5.21 2.85
N ARG A 5 -10.75 -4.73 1.75
CA ARG A 5 -10.47 -3.41 1.18
C ARG A 5 -10.83 -2.28 2.12
N ASP A 6 -11.99 -2.36 2.78
CA ASP A 6 -12.47 -1.32 3.70
C ASP A 6 -11.58 -1.26 4.95
N ALA A 7 -11.17 -2.42 5.47
CA ALA A 7 -10.21 -2.50 6.55
C ALA A 7 -8.83 -1.96 6.14
N ALA A 8 -8.36 -2.25 4.93
CA ALA A 8 -7.10 -1.72 4.39
C ALA A 8 -7.13 -0.20 4.27
N LEU A 9 -8.21 0.37 3.74
CA LEU A 9 -8.41 1.82 3.66
C LEU A 9 -8.42 2.46 5.04
N LEU A 10 -9.09 1.84 6.01
CA LEU A 10 -9.12 2.33 7.38
C LEU A 10 -7.72 2.35 8.00
N ARG A 11 -6.94 1.28 7.84
CA ARG A 11 -5.55 1.20 8.36
C ARG A 11 -4.65 2.27 7.75
N VAL A 12 -4.70 2.42 6.43
CA VAL A 12 -3.94 3.44 5.69
C VAL A 12 -4.32 4.85 6.15
N ARG A 13 -5.63 5.11 6.27
CA ARG A 13 -6.14 6.39 6.75
C ARG A 13 -5.67 6.69 8.18
N LEU A 14 -5.78 5.73 9.10
CA LEU A 14 -5.31 5.87 10.48
C LEU A 14 -3.80 6.12 10.56
N MET A 15 -3.00 5.45 9.73
CA MET A 15 -1.55 5.69 9.67
C MET A 15 -1.20 7.08 9.15
N LEU A 16 -1.92 7.59 8.15
CA LEU A 16 -1.71 8.95 7.65
C LEU A 16 -2.06 9.97 8.73
N PHE A 17 -3.23 9.86 9.37
CA PHE A 17 -3.62 10.76 10.46
C PHE A 17 -2.63 10.74 11.63
N SER A 18 -2.09 9.58 11.97
CA SER A 18 -1.10 9.45 13.04
C SER A 18 0.26 10.08 12.68
N ARG A 19 0.57 10.19 11.38
CA ARG A 19 1.81 10.79 10.86
C ARG A 19 1.68 12.27 10.51
N GLU A 20 0.48 12.80 10.33
CA GLU A 20 0.27 14.23 10.07
C GLU A 20 0.74 15.14 11.23
N SER A 21 1.05 14.56 12.40
CA SER A 21 1.72 15.28 13.50
C SER A 21 3.24 15.44 13.33
N ASP A 22 3.86 14.68 12.42
CA ASP A 22 5.28 14.80 12.06
C ASP A 22 5.38 15.54 10.71
N GLU A 23 5.67 16.84 10.78
CA GLU A 23 5.73 17.74 9.64
C GLU A 23 6.57 17.17 8.47
N GLY A 24 5.91 16.96 7.32
CA GLY A 24 6.56 17.06 6.01
C GLY A 24 7.02 15.78 5.32
N ASN A 25 6.72 14.57 5.80
CA ASN A 25 7.14 13.36 5.11
C ASN A 25 5.98 12.39 4.89
N GLY A 26 5.49 12.34 3.65
CA GLY A 26 4.44 11.40 3.22
C GLY A 26 4.74 9.96 3.64
N MET A 27 3.72 9.11 3.60
CA MET A 27 3.87 7.71 4.02
C MET A 27 4.95 7.00 3.19
N ARG A 28 5.94 6.40 3.86
CA ARG A 28 6.96 5.59 3.17
C ARG A 28 6.28 4.38 2.54
N ILE A 29 6.67 4.02 1.31
CA ILE A 29 6.07 2.90 0.57
C ILE A 29 6.01 1.59 1.40
N PRO A 30 7.06 1.18 2.14
CA PRO A 30 6.96 -0.03 2.99
C PRO A 30 5.86 0.05 4.06
N ALA A 31 5.70 1.22 4.70
CA ALA A 31 4.66 1.43 5.70
C ALA A 31 3.26 1.41 5.08
N LEU A 32 3.11 1.97 3.88
CA LEU A 32 1.88 1.91 3.10
C LEU A 32 1.50 0.46 2.77
N VAL A 33 2.44 -0.33 2.24
CA VAL A 33 2.17 -1.73 1.86
C VAL A 33 1.77 -2.56 3.09
N ASN A 34 2.50 -2.41 4.19
CA ASN A 34 2.16 -3.08 5.46
C ASN A 34 0.77 -2.66 5.99
N ALA A 35 0.42 -1.38 5.87
CA ALA A 35 -0.89 -0.89 6.29
C ALA A 35 -2.02 -1.48 5.43
N VAL A 36 -1.78 -1.63 4.12
CA VAL A 36 -2.75 -2.22 3.19
C VAL A 36 -2.94 -3.71 3.47
N LEU A 37 -1.84 -4.47 3.54
CA LEU A 37 -1.90 -5.93 3.73
C LEU A 37 -2.24 -6.33 5.16
N GLY A 38 -2.04 -5.42 6.13
CA GLY A 38 -2.34 -5.65 7.54
C GLY A 38 -1.31 -6.54 8.25
N GLU A 39 -0.21 -6.86 7.58
CA GLU A 39 0.90 -7.66 8.09
C GLU A 39 2.25 -7.10 7.60
N GLU A 40 3.34 -7.60 8.18
CA GLU A 40 4.68 -7.27 7.68
C GLU A 40 4.84 -7.85 6.28
N SER A 41 5.04 -6.97 5.31
CA SER A 41 5.19 -7.34 3.91
C SER A 41 6.64 -7.67 3.61
N ASP A 42 6.88 -8.71 2.82
CA ASP A 42 8.21 -9.05 2.34
C ASP A 42 8.76 -8.01 1.35
N ASP A 43 10.09 -7.99 1.21
CA ASP A 43 10.78 -7.08 0.29
C ASP A 43 10.32 -7.25 -1.17
N GLY A 44 9.84 -8.44 -1.56
CA GLY A 44 9.38 -8.72 -2.92
C GLY A 44 8.15 -7.90 -3.32
N ILE A 45 7.09 -7.92 -2.50
CA ILE A 45 5.91 -7.08 -2.77
C ILE A 45 6.22 -5.59 -2.61
N ILE A 46 7.10 -5.22 -1.67
CA ILE A 46 7.52 -3.83 -1.48
C ILE A 46 8.21 -3.30 -2.74
N GLU A 47 9.15 -4.03 -3.32
CA GLU A 47 9.85 -3.64 -4.55
C GLU A 47 8.92 -3.64 -5.78
N LEU A 48 7.97 -4.58 -5.84
CA LEU A 48 6.95 -4.60 -6.90
C LEU A 48 6.09 -3.33 -6.85
N VAL A 49 5.61 -2.96 -5.67
CA VAL A 49 4.81 -1.73 -5.48
C VAL A 49 5.64 -0.48 -5.77
N LYS A 50 6.90 -0.41 -5.33
CA LYS A 50 7.81 0.70 -5.66
C LYS A 50 7.97 0.86 -7.16
N THR A 51 8.21 -0.25 -7.87
CA THR A 51 8.40 -0.25 -9.32
C THR A 51 7.11 0.19 -10.03
N ALA A 52 5.96 -0.31 -9.60
CA ALA A 52 4.66 0.08 -10.14
C ALA A 52 4.37 1.57 -9.93
N LEU A 53 4.66 2.11 -8.74
CA LEU A 53 4.51 3.53 -8.43
C LEU A 53 5.48 4.40 -9.21
N ALA A 54 6.74 3.96 -9.37
CA ALA A 54 7.75 4.69 -10.15
C ALA A 54 7.44 4.70 -11.65
N ALA A 55 6.84 3.63 -12.18
CA ALA A 55 6.37 3.55 -13.55
C ALA A 55 5.09 4.36 -13.79
N ASN A 56 4.33 4.68 -12.73
CA ASN A 56 3.10 5.41 -12.82
C ASN A 56 3.34 6.91 -12.97
N GLN A 57 2.92 7.46 -14.11
CA GLN A 57 3.05 8.89 -14.43
C GLN A 57 1.78 9.70 -14.07
N THR A 58 0.78 9.03 -13.49
CA THR A 58 -0.51 9.64 -13.14
C THR A 58 -0.64 9.82 -11.64
N LEU A 59 -1.33 10.91 -11.25
CA LEU A 59 -1.75 11.10 -9.87
C LEU A 59 -2.79 10.05 -9.52
N ILE A 60 -2.50 9.21 -8.53
CA ILE A 60 -3.43 8.21 -8.00
C ILE A 60 -4.00 8.66 -6.67
N THR A 61 -5.28 8.41 -6.47
CA THR A 61 -5.93 8.65 -5.19
C THR A 61 -5.56 7.53 -4.19
N MET A 62 -5.71 7.79 -2.90
CA MET A 62 -5.49 6.77 -1.85
C MET A 62 -6.34 5.50 -2.10
N PRO A 63 -7.65 5.57 -2.42
CA PRO A 63 -8.43 4.38 -2.74
C PRO A 63 -7.83 3.54 -3.87
N GLU A 64 -7.47 4.19 -4.98
CA GLU A 64 -6.85 3.52 -6.14
C GLU A 64 -5.49 2.91 -5.79
N MET A 65 -4.71 3.58 -4.94
CA MET A 65 -3.43 3.08 -4.46
C MET A 65 -3.61 1.80 -3.61
N VAL A 66 -4.60 1.78 -2.71
CA VAL A 66 -4.92 0.60 -1.91
C VAL A 66 -5.39 -0.56 -2.79
N ASP A 67 -6.31 -0.28 -3.72
CA ASP A 67 -6.80 -1.27 -4.68
C ASP A 67 -5.65 -1.85 -5.51
N GLY A 68 -4.74 -1.00 -5.99
CA GLY A 68 -3.57 -1.41 -6.76
C GLY A 68 -2.62 -2.32 -5.97
N ILE A 69 -2.37 -2.01 -4.70
CA ILE A 69 -1.51 -2.85 -3.84
C ILE A 69 -2.16 -4.21 -3.56
N ILE A 70 -3.46 -4.25 -3.28
CA ILE A 70 -4.20 -5.51 -3.09
C ILE A 70 -4.14 -6.35 -4.36
N ALA A 71 -4.36 -5.73 -5.53
CA ALA A 71 -4.31 -6.41 -6.82
C ALA A 71 -2.91 -6.95 -7.13
N LEU A 72 -1.84 -6.21 -6.82
CA LEU A 72 -0.46 -6.66 -7.00
C LEU A 72 -0.11 -7.83 -6.08
N SER A 73 -0.55 -7.79 -4.81
CA SER A 73 -0.37 -8.91 -3.88
C SER A 73 -1.08 -10.16 -4.40
N ALA A 74 -2.35 -10.04 -4.77
CA ALA A 74 -3.13 -11.15 -5.30
C ALA A 74 -2.54 -11.70 -6.60
N TRP A 75 -2.10 -10.84 -7.53
CA TRP A 75 -1.42 -11.25 -8.75
C TRP A 75 -0.16 -12.05 -8.45
N ARG A 76 0.68 -11.58 -7.51
CA ARG A 76 1.88 -12.32 -7.09
C ARG A 76 1.54 -13.71 -6.55
N ASP A 77 0.51 -13.82 -5.72
CA ASP A 77 0.05 -15.11 -5.18
C ASP A 77 -0.42 -16.07 -6.29
N THR A 78 -0.92 -15.56 -7.42
CA THR A 78 -1.26 -16.39 -8.60
C THR A 78 -0.06 -16.81 -9.46
N GLN A 79 1.11 -16.19 -9.28
CA GLN A 79 2.34 -16.54 -10.01
C GLN A 79 3.15 -17.64 -9.29
N THR A 80 2.72 -18.06 -8.10
CA THR A 80 3.36 -19.10 -7.28
C THR A 80 2.55 -20.39 -7.33
#